data_AF-A0A9E4C1D1-F1
#
_entry.id   AF-A0A9E4C1D1-F1
#
_cell.length_a   1.000
_cell.length_b   1.000
_cell.length_c   1.000
_cell.angle_alpha   90.00
_cell.angle_beta   90.00
_cell.angle_gamma   90.00
#
_symmetry.space_group_name_H-M   'P 1'
#
loop_
_entity.id
_entity.type
_entity.pdbx_description
1 polymer ?
#
loop_
_entity_poly.entity_id
_entity_poly.type
_entity_poly.pdbx_seq_one_letter_code
_entity_poly.pdbx_strand_id
1 'polypeptide(L)'
;MRRSLRFEPADWWDQLTANYGTGENILADLTVEGVTYPEVGVRFRGNTSYTRTGDSEKKSFNIELDFVDEDQDLMGYRTLNLHNAYLDPSFMREVLYFHEARNYVPTP
;
A
#
# COMPACT_ATOMS: atom_id res chain seq x y z
N MET A 1 -2.50 -6.18 -16.90
CA MET A 1 -2.07 -6.27 -15.49
C MET A 1 -3.28 -6.05 -14.60
N ARG A 2 -3.80 -7.12 -13.99
CA ARG A 2 -4.99 -7.08 -13.11
C ARG A 2 -4.50 -7.29 -11.69
N ARG A 3 -4.67 -6.28 -10.86
CA ARG A 3 -4.34 -6.31 -9.44
C ARG A 3 -5.61 -6.00 -8.66
N SER A 4 -5.89 -6.77 -7.61
CA SER A 4 -7.06 -6.55 -6.76
C SER A 4 -6.72 -6.87 -5.32
N LEU A 5 -7.32 -6.11 -4.41
CA LEU A 5 -7.27 -6.34 -2.98
C LEU A 5 -8.69 -6.68 -2.53
N ARG A 6 -8.86 -7.81 -1.85
CA ARG A 6 -10.16 -8.29 -1.38
C ARG A 6 -10.12 -8.39 0.13
N PHE A 7 -11.05 -7.72 0.80
CA PHE A 7 -11.20 -7.80 2.24
C PHE A 7 -12.30 -8.80 2.59
N GLU A 8 -12.14 -9.52 3.70
CA GLU A 8 -13.21 -10.32 4.28
C GLU A 8 -14.32 -9.47 4.95
N PRO A 9 -14.00 -8.50 5.82
CA PRO A 9 -15.02 -7.64 6.40
C PRO A 9 -15.62 -6.69 5.37
N ALA A 10 -16.95 -6.53 5.38
CA ALA A 10 -17.64 -5.60 4.48
C ALA A 10 -17.39 -4.12 4.86
N ASP A 11 -17.11 -3.86 6.15
CA ASP A 11 -16.82 -2.57 6.77
C ASP A 11 -15.32 -2.24 6.79
N TRP A 12 -14.52 -2.88 5.92
CA TRP A 12 -13.07 -2.74 5.87
C TRP A 12 -12.59 -1.28 5.79
N TRP A 13 -13.32 -0.39 5.08
CA TRP A 13 -12.94 1.02 4.97
C TRP A 13 -13.05 1.75 6.31
N ASP A 14 -14.10 1.48 7.07
CA ASP A 14 -14.32 2.08 8.39
C ASP A 14 -13.27 1.56 9.38
N GLN A 15 -12.94 0.27 9.31
CA GLN A 15 -11.86 -0.31 10.13
C GLN A 15 -10.50 0.30 9.80
N LEU A 16 -10.14 0.44 8.52
CA LEU A 16 -8.90 1.11 8.13
C LEU A 16 -8.85 2.57 8.63
N THR A 17 -9.99 3.27 8.58
CA THR A 17 -10.10 4.65 9.05
C THR A 17 -9.93 4.75 10.56
N ALA A 18 -10.57 3.83 11.31
CA ALA A 18 -10.45 3.75 12.75
C ALA A 18 -9.02 3.39 13.20
N ASN A 19 -8.39 2.45 12.50
CA ASN A 19 -7.05 1.95 12.81
C ASN A 19 -5.91 2.88 12.36
N TYR A 20 -6.19 3.95 11.60
CA TYR A 20 -5.16 4.88 11.14
C TYR A 20 -4.33 5.45 12.31
N GLY A 21 -4.97 5.75 13.44
CA GLY A 21 -4.30 6.28 14.63
C GLY A 21 -3.44 5.26 15.37
N THR A 22 -3.80 3.98 15.31
CA THR A 22 -3.08 2.87 15.99
C THR A 22 -2.01 2.25 15.11
N GLY A 23 -2.15 2.34 13.78
CA GLY A 23 -1.25 1.71 12.80
C GLY A 23 -1.49 0.21 12.65
N GLU A 24 -2.61 -0.30 13.14
CA GLU A 24 -2.99 -1.71 13.08
C GLU A 24 -3.43 -2.10 11.66
N ASN A 25 -2.97 -3.26 11.21
CA ASN A 25 -3.35 -3.84 9.94
C ASN A 25 -4.71 -4.55 10.05
N ILE A 26 -5.42 -4.61 8.93
CA ILE A 26 -6.51 -5.56 8.70
C ILE A 26 -6.10 -6.57 7.64
N LEU A 27 -6.71 -7.76 7.67
CA LEU A 27 -6.43 -8.82 6.71
C LEU A 27 -7.12 -8.58 5.36
N ALA A 28 -6.40 -8.90 4.29
CA ALA A 28 -6.93 -8.93 2.93
C ALA A 28 -6.22 -10.00 2.08
N ASP A 29 -6.82 -10.37 0.96
CA ASP A 29 -6.17 -11.14 -0.09
C ASP A 29 -5.70 -10.18 -1.18
N LEU A 30 -4.42 -10.27 -1.54
CA LEU A 30 -3.85 -9.54 -2.67
C LEU A 30 -3.74 -10.48 -3.88
N THR A 31 -4.34 -10.12 -5.02
CA THR A 31 -4.10 -10.82 -6.28
C THR A 31 -3.25 -9.96 -7.21
N VAL A 32 -2.14 -10.50 -7.71
CA VAL A 32 -1.26 -9.86 -8.71
C VAL A 32 -1.06 -10.82 -9.88
N GLU A 33 -1.46 -10.41 -11.08
CA GLU A 33 -1.32 -11.21 -12.31
C GLU A 33 -1.89 -12.64 -12.20
N GLY A 34 -2.97 -12.81 -11.42
CA GLY A 34 -3.64 -14.09 -11.22
C GLY A 34 -3.07 -14.95 -10.08
N VAL A 35 -1.97 -14.55 -9.45
CA VAL A 35 -1.45 -15.16 -8.23
C VAL A 35 -2.08 -14.46 -7.02
N THR A 36 -2.66 -15.23 -6.11
CA THR A 36 -3.26 -14.72 -4.87
C THR A 36 -2.32 -14.97 -3.70
N TYR A 37 -2.09 -13.91 -2.93
CA TYR A 37 -1.36 -13.85 -1.68
C TYR A 37 -2.40 -13.65 -0.57
N PRO A 38 -2.78 -14.71 0.16
CA PRO A 38 -3.78 -14.62 1.21
C PRO A 38 -3.25 -13.88 2.44
N GLU A 39 -4.18 -13.40 3.27
CA GLU A 39 -3.94 -12.93 4.64
C GLU A 39 -2.83 -11.86 4.76
N VAL A 40 -2.72 -10.99 3.76
CA VAL A 40 -1.80 -9.84 3.81
C VAL A 40 -2.31 -8.78 4.78
N GLY A 41 -1.40 -8.10 5.46
CA GLY A 41 -1.70 -6.99 6.34
C GLY A 41 -1.86 -5.70 5.55
N VAL A 42 -2.97 -4.99 5.75
CA VAL A 42 -3.25 -3.74 5.04
C VAL A 42 -3.58 -2.64 6.02
N ARG A 43 -2.97 -1.46 5.83
CA ARG A 43 -3.34 -0.24 6.57
C ARG A 43 -3.22 1.01 5.70
N PHE A 44 -3.90 2.07 6.12
CA PHE A 44 -3.62 3.41 5.60
C PHE A 44 -2.27 3.93 6.08
N ARG A 45 -1.63 4.75 5.26
CA ARG A 45 -0.33 5.35 5.59
C ARG A 45 -0.20 6.80 5.14
N GLY A 46 0.84 7.43 5.69
CA GLY A 46 1.26 8.79 5.38
C GLY A 46 0.56 9.81 6.29
N ASN A 47 1.23 10.94 6.54
CA ASN A 47 0.74 11.95 7.47
C ASN A 47 -0.08 13.02 6.72
N THR A 48 0.59 13.90 5.99
CA THR A 48 -0.06 14.96 5.20
C THR A 48 -0.97 14.40 4.12
N SER A 49 -0.54 13.35 3.42
CA SER A 49 -1.32 12.69 2.36
C SER A 49 -2.61 12.05 2.85
N TYR A 50 -2.68 11.67 4.14
CA TYR A 50 -3.89 11.13 4.75
C TYR A 50 -4.78 12.24 5.32
N THR A 51 -4.20 13.14 6.11
CA THR A 51 -4.93 14.22 6.80
C THR A 51 -5.49 15.26 5.85
N ARG A 52 -4.81 15.56 4.73
CA ARG A 52 -5.25 16.58 3.76
C ARG A 52 -6.20 16.06 2.68
N THR A 53 -6.36 14.74 2.57
CA THR A 53 -7.29 14.14 1.60
C THR A 53 -8.73 14.11 2.09
N GLY A 54 -9.00 14.38 3.38
CA GLY A 54 -10.36 14.40 3.93
C GLY A 54 -11.09 13.08 3.66
N ASP A 55 -12.30 13.17 3.12
CA ASP A 55 -13.16 12.01 2.79
C ASP A 55 -12.83 11.36 1.43
N SER A 56 -11.74 11.77 0.77
CA SER A 56 -11.34 11.16 -0.50
C SER A 56 -10.94 9.70 -0.32
N GLU A 57 -11.48 8.81 -1.16
CA GLU A 57 -11.10 7.39 -1.21
C GLU A 57 -9.65 7.18 -1.73
N LYS A 58 -9.00 8.22 -2.26
CA LYS A 58 -7.63 8.13 -2.76
C LYS A 58 -6.62 8.24 -1.62
N LYS A 59 -6.56 7.20 -0.79
CA LYS A 59 -5.62 7.05 0.32
C LYS A 59 -4.37 6.27 -0.09
N SER A 60 -3.27 6.49 0.63
CA SER A 60 -2.07 5.67 0.47
C SER A 60 -2.22 4.41 1.33
N PHE A 61 -1.78 3.27 0.81
CA PHE A 61 -1.83 1.98 1.49
C PHE A 61 -0.42 1.46 1.77
N ASN A 62 -0.26 0.82 2.91
CA ASN A 62 0.83 -0.10 3.19
C ASN A 62 0.26 -1.51 3.12
N ILE A 63 0.92 -2.41 2.39
CA ILE A 63 0.54 -3.81 2.29
C ILE A 63 1.76 -4.65 2.71
N GLU A 64 1.62 -5.41 3.79
CA GLU A 64 2.60 -6.34 4.32
C GLU A 64 2.20 -7.75 3.88
N LEU A 65 2.95 -8.33 2.93
CA LEU A 65 2.70 -9.66 2.41
C LEU A 65 3.03 -10.74 3.44
N ASP A 66 4.06 -10.52 4.24
CA ASP A 66 4.54 -11.44 5.26
C ASP A 66 3.83 -11.27 6.62
N PHE A 67 2.63 -10.68 6.61
CA PHE A 67 1.92 -10.35 7.85
C PHE A 67 1.47 -11.58 8.65
N VAL A 68 1.00 -12.63 7.96
CA VAL A 68 0.63 -13.91 8.56
C VAL A 68 1.59 -15.03 8.14
N ASP A 69 1.96 -15.10 6.86
CA ASP A 69 2.91 -16.07 6.33
C ASP A 69 4.29 -15.42 6.15
N GLU A 70 5.25 -15.70 7.05
CA GLU A 70 6.58 -15.08 7.07
C GLU A 70 7.42 -15.32 5.81
N ASP A 71 7.11 -16.36 5.04
CA ASP A 71 7.80 -16.72 3.80
C ASP A 71 7.15 -16.09 2.55
N GLN A 72 6.01 -15.40 2.70
CA GLN A 72 5.28 -14.80 1.60
C GLN A 72 5.95 -13.52 1.09
N ASP A 73 6.28 -13.50 -0.20
CA ASP A 73 6.81 -12.32 -0.89
C ASP A 73 6.28 -12.18 -2.32
N LEU A 74 6.35 -10.95 -2.85
CA LEU A 74 6.10 -10.65 -4.25
C LEU A 74 7.40 -10.19 -4.89
N MET A 75 8.01 -11.04 -5.72
CA MET A 75 9.26 -10.73 -6.44
C MET A 75 10.43 -10.34 -5.51
N GLY A 76 10.51 -10.97 -4.34
CA GLY A 76 11.48 -10.67 -3.28
C GLY A 76 11.09 -9.51 -2.36
N TYR A 77 9.91 -8.91 -2.56
CA TYR A 77 9.42 -7.82 -1.72
C TYR A 77 8.32 -8.29 -0.76
N ARG A 78 8.51 -8.00 0.53
CA ARG A 78 7.57 -8.32 1.60
C ARG A 78 6.59 -7.19 1.91
N THR A 79 6.92 -5.96 1.53
CA THR A 79 6.07 -4.80 1.80
C THR A 79 5.92 -3.95 0.54
N LEU A 80 4.69 -3.57 0.24
CA LEU A 80 4.36 -2.64 -0.84
C LEU A 80 3.80 -1.35 -0.25
N ASN A 81 4.32 -0.23 -0.72
CA ASN A 81 3.81 1.11 -0.39
C ASN A 81 3.11 1.69 -1.62
N LEU A 82 1.79 1.79 -1.57
CA LEU A 82 0.99 2.38 -2.64
C LEU A 82 0.71 3.83 -2.29
N HIS A 83 1.47 4.74 -2.87
CA HIS A 83 1.35 6.17 -2.63
C HIS A 83 0.18 6.77 -3.43
N ASN A 84 -0.61 7.65 -2.79
CA ASN A 84 -1.68 8.38 -3.46
C ASN A 84 -1.20 9.60 -4.27
N ALA A 85 0.09 9.94 -4.17
CA ALA A 85 0.74 11.08 -4.83
C ALA A 85 -0.01 12.42 -4.64
N TYR A 86 -0.58 12.65 -3.45
CA TYR A 86 -1.48 13.79 -3.17
C TYR A 86 -0.95 15.17 -3.61
N LEU A 87 0.34 15.44 -3.41
CA LEU A 87 0.97 16.73 -3.78
C LEU A 87 1.61 16.72 -5.18
N ASP A 88 1.43 15.64 -5.94
CA ASP A 88 2.02 15.50 -7.26
C ASP A 88 0.98 15.38 -8.38
N PRO A 89 0.61 16.49 -9.05
CA PRO A 89 -0.30 16.44 -10.20
C PRO A 89 0.22 15.62 -11.38
N SER A 90 1.53 15.36 -11.51
CA SER A 90 2.05 14.55 -12.61
C SER A 90 2.05 13.05 -12.32
N PHE A 91 1.92 12.65 -11.05
CA PHE A 91 2.08 11.26 -10.60
C PHE A 91 3.44 10.63 -11.00
N MET A 92 4.44 11.45 -11.33
CA MET A 92 5.72 11.00 -11.89
C MET A 92 6.92 11.45 -11.09
N ARG A 93 6.81 12.43 -10.19
CA ARG A 93 7.99 13.00 -9.51
C ARG A 93 8.76 11.94 -8.74
N GLU A 94 8.07 11.08 -8.01
CA GLU A 94 8.70 9.99 -7.24
C GLU A 94 9.37 8.97 -8.16
N VAL A 95 8.67 8.53 -9.21
CA VAL A 95 9.18 7.57 -10.19
C VAL A 95 10.43 8.10 -10.88
N LEU A 96 10.40 9.35 -11.37
CA LEU A 96 11.54 9.97 -12.05
C LEU A 96 12.71 10.22 -11.08
N TYR A 97 12.42 10.67 -9.86
CA TYR A 97 13.45 10.87 -8.85
C TYR A 97 14.20 9.57 -8.55
N PHE A 98 13.48 8.49 -8.28
CA PHE A 98 14.12 7.20 -8.03
C PHE A 98 14.79 6.61 -9.27
N HIS A 99 14.20 6.79 -10.46
CA HIS A 99 14.82 6.35 -11.71
C HIS A 99 16.21 6.95 -11.90
N GLU A 100 16.35 8.28 -11.75
CA GLU A 100 17.64 8.96 -11.89
C GLU A 100 18.59 8.65 -10.72
N ALA A 101 18.07 8.59 -9.49
CA ALA A 101 18.89 8.34 -8.30
C ALA A 101 19.53 6.95 -8.27
N ARG A 102 18.89 5.92 -8.86
CA ARG A 102 19.43 4.55 -8.96
C ARG A 102 20.79 4.48 -9.66
N ASN A 103 21.12 5.45 -10.50
CA ASN A 103 22.43 5.51 -11.16
C ASN A 103 23.58 5.83 -10.19
N TYR A 104 23.28 6.34 -8.99
CA TYR A 104 24.28 6.87 -8.07
C TYR A 104 24.23 6.23 -6.68
N VAL A 105 23.04 5.86 -6.20
CA VAL A 105 22.85 5.27 -4.86
C VAL A 105 21.77 4.17 -4.88
N PRO A 106 21.83 3.19 -3.96
CA PRO A 106 20.73 2.25 -3.78
C PRO A 106 19.45 3.00 -3.42
N THR A 107 18.45 2.90 -4.28
CA THR A 107 17.11 3.46 -4.05
C THR A 107 16.03 2.45 -4.41
N PRO A 108 14.83 2.59 -3.83
CA PRO A 108 13.66 1.81 -4.23
C PRO A 108 13.43 1.84 -5.74
#